data_AF-A0A3Q1I500-F1
#
_entry.id   AF-A0A3Q1I500-F1
#
_cell.length_a   1.000
_cell.length_b   1.000
_cell.length_c   1.000
_cell.angle_alpha   90.00
_cell.angle_beta   90.00
_cell.angle_gamma   90.00
#
_symmetry.space_group_name_H-M   'P 1'
#
loop_
_entity.id
_entity.type
_entity.pdbx_description
1 polymer ?
#
loop_
_entity_poly.entity_id
_entity_poly.type
_entity_poly.pdbx_seq_one_letter_code
_entity_poly.pdbx_strand_id
1 'polypeptide(L)'
;SYWRGGFAWDCIKLLPRQIHRFLCAAAVVYRVPFTWKLVHAGLMLVALLLAILGLCAVLGLAAFLLPCSAQWFHNAMKPVHIWLGKAILILSLTSSISGINDKLYGSTGAPYSSLPEEAKFVNSLGVFIVAFGMVAFGILSKKEWKWPETHQSMLLTALKYYRKYFLDPISTTKAQLD
;
A
#
# COMPACT_ATOMS: atom_id res chain seq x y z
N SER A 1 54.92 26.16 3.43
CA SER A 1 54.72 25.40 2.18
C SER A 1 54.65 23.91 2.50
N TYR A 2 53.44 23.39 2.73
CA TYR A 2 53.22 21.98 3.14
C TYR A 2 51.93 21.40 2.53
N TRP A 3 51.59 21.74 1.27
CA TRP A 3 50.45 21.13 0.59
C TRP A 3 50.71 21.07 -0.92
N ARG A 4 51.47 20.07 -1.36
CA ARG A 4 51.49 19.58 -2.75
C ARG A 4 51.38 18.05 -2.76
N GLY A 5 50.22 17.56 -2.33
CA GLY A 5 49.86 16.14 -2.40
C GLY A 5 48.50 16.00 -3.07
N GLY A 6 48.37 16.52 -4.30
CA GLY A 6 47.17 16.28 -5.11
C GLY A 6 47.10 14.80 -5.49
N PHE A 7 45.89 14.23 -5.44
CA PHE A 7 45.60 12.90 -5.95
C PHE A 7 46.02 12.82 -7.42
N ALA A 8 47.12 12.14 -7.72
CA ALA A 8 47.62 11.95 -9.07
C ALA A 8 46.70 11.01 -9.86
N TRP A 9 45.91 11.58 -10.78
CA TRP A 9 45.03 10.85 -11.72
C TRP A 9 45.57 10.89 -13.17
N ASP A 10 46.87 11.13 -13.35
CA ASP A 10 47.44 11.43 -14.67
C ASP A 10 47.43 10.24 -15.65
N CYS A 11 47.20 9.02 -15.19
CA CYS A 11 47.08 7.82 -16.04
C CYS A 11 45.72 7.68 -16.77
N ILE A 12 44.71 8.50 -16.44
CA ILE A 12 43.32 8.33 -16.95
C ILE A 12 42.95 9.29 -18.10
N LYS A 13 43.86 10.21 -18.48
CA LYS A 13 43.62 11.24 -19.51
C LYS A 13 43.56 10.71 -20.95
N LEU A 14 43.92 9.45 -21.19
CA LEU A 14 43.88 8.81 -22.52
C LEU A 14 42.54 8.12 -22.84
N LEU A 15 41.63 8.01 -21.86
CA LEU A 15 40.33 7.40 -22.07
C LEU A 15 39.35 8.41 -22.69
N PRO A 16 38.53 8.00 -23.68
CA PRO A 16 37.44 8.81 -24.21
C PRO A 16 36.64 9.45 -23.08
N ARG A 17 36.26 10.74 -23.22
CA ARG A 17 35.57 11.53 -22.19
C ARG A 17 34.33 10.84 -21.60
N GLN A 18 33.72 9.92 -22.34
CA GLN A 18 32.64 9.05 -21.86
C GLN A 18 33.12 8.08 -20.78
N ILE A 19 34.21 7.33 -21.03
CA ILE A 19 34.74 6.31 -20.12
C ILE A 19 35.30 6.94 -18.83
N HIS A 20 35.90 8.14 -18.94
CA HIS A 20 36.34 8.90 -17.76
C HIS A 20 35.19 9.18 -16.78
N ARG A 21 34.01 9.61 -17.27
CA ARG A 21 32.84 9.86 -16.40
C ARG A 21 32.35 8.59 -15.73
N PHE A 22 32.35 7.46 -16.45
CA PHE A 22 31.97 6.16 -15.89
C PHE A 22 32.95 5.69 -14.80
N LEU A 23 34.25 5.85 -15.02
CA LEU A 23 35.28 5.47 -14.03
C LEU A 23 35.23 6.36 -12.78
N CYS A 24 35.01 7.67 -12.94
CA CYS A 24 34.82 8.58 -11.81
C CYS A 24 33.54 8.25 -11.02
N ALA A 25 32.43 7.94 -11.69
CA ALA A 25 31.21 7.49 -11.03
C ALA A 25 31.42 6.15 -10.30
N ALA A 26 32.12 5.19 -10.92
CA ALA A 26 32.44 3.90 -10.31
C ALA A 26 33.34 4.03 -9.08
N ALA A 27 34.35 4.89 -9.11
CA ALA A 27 35.23 5.17 -7.97
C ALA A 27 34.47 5.83 -6.80
N VAL A 28 33.52 6.71 -7.10
CA VAL A 28 32.62 7.30 -6.08
C VAL A 28 31.70 6.25 -5.49
N VAL A 29 31.10 5.38 -6.31
CA VAL A 29 30.23 4.26 -5.86
C VAL A 29 30.96 3.25 -4.97
N TYR A 30 32.27 3.09 -5.16
CA TYR A 30 33.12 2.21 -4.35
C TYR A 30 33.47 2.82 -2.97
N ARG A 31 33.41 4.16 -2.83
CA ARG A 31 33.65 4.87 -1.57
C ARG A 31 32.42 4.95 -0.68
N VAL A 32 31.23 4.67 -1.21
CA VAL A 32 29.98 4.74 -0.44
C VAL A 32 29.92 3.57 0.55
N PRO A 33 29.80 3.84 1.87
CA PRO A 33 29.70 2.78 2.86
C PRO A 33 28.50 1.87 2.58
N PHE A 34 28.67 0.57 2.83
CA PHE A 34 27.66 -0.46 2.59
C PHE A 34 26.30 -0.15 3.24
N THR A 35 26.31 0.57 4.38
CA THR A 35 25.11 1.01 5.09
C THR A 35 24.15 1.85 4.24
N TRP A 36 24.66 2.77 3.41
CA TRP A 36 23.80 3.60 2.54
C TRP A 36 23.15 2.82 1.41
N LYS A 37 23.82 1.76 0.93
CA LYS A 37 23.25 0.85 -0.08
C LYS A 37 22.08 0.08 0.52
N LEU A 38 22.19 -0.35 1.79
CA LEU A 38 21.12 -1.04 2.51
C LEU A 38 19.93 -0.10 2.81
N VAL A 39 20.20 1.13 3.24
CA VAL A 39 19.16 2.15 3.48
C VAL A 39 18.44 2.50 2.18
N HIS A 40 19.18 2.69 1.07
CA HIS A 40 18.59 2.95 -0.24
C HIS A 40 17.72 1.78 -0.71
N ALA A 41 18.19 0.53 -0.55
CA ALA A 41 17.41 -0.66 -0.89
C ALA A 41 16.12 -0.76 -0.04
N GLY A 42 16.21 -0.48 1.26
CA GLY A 42 15.06 -0.44 2.15
C GLY A 42 14.03 0.63 1.75
N LEU A 43 14.50 1.85 1.44
CA LEU A 43 13.63 2.94 0.99
C LEU A 43 12.93 2.61 -0.34
N MET A 44 13.65 2.00 -1.28
CA MET A 44 13.08 1.56 -2.57
C MET A 44 12.05 0.45 -2.39
N LEU A 45 12.26 -0.47 -1.45
CA LEU A 45 11.30 -1.51 -1.12
C LEU A 45 10.01 -0.92 -0.53
N VAL A 46 10.14 0.00 0.43
CA VAL A 46 8.97 0.67 1.04
C VAL A 46 8.21 1.50 -0.01
N ALA A 47 8.93 2.25 -0.85
CA ALA A 47 8.32 3.02 -1.94
C ALA A 47 7.57 2.12 -2.93
N LEU A 48 8.13 0.96 -3.28
CA LEU A 48 7.47 -0.02 -4.14
C LEU A 48 6.19 -0.57 -3.50
N LEU A 49 6.22 -0.92 -2.21
CA LEU A 49 5.04 -1.39 -1.50
C LEU A 49 3.94 -0.32 -1.48
N LEU A 50 4.28 0.93 -1.17
CA LEU A 50 3.31 2.03 -1.17
C LEU A 50 2.73 2.29 -2.57
N ALA A 51 3.55 2.20 -3.62
CA ALA A 51 3.09 2.34 -5.00
C ALA A 51 2.10 1.23 -5.39
N ILE A 52 2.38 -0.02 -5.01
CA ILE A 52 1.47 -1.15 -5.25
C ILE A 52 0.16 -0.97 -4.48
N LEU A 53 0.22 -0.64 -3.18
CA LEU A 53 -0.97 -0.40 -2.36
C LEU A 53 -1.82 0.74 -2.92
N GLY A 54 -1.18 1.84 -3.32
CA GLY A 54 -1.84 3.00 -3.93
C GLY A 54 -2.51 2.67 -5.27
N LEU A 55 -1.81 1.92 -6.13
CA LEU A 55 -2.37 1.48 -7.41
C LEU A 55 -3.57 0.54 -7.20
N CYS A 56 -3.46 -0.43 -6.29
CA CYS A 56 -4.58 -1.31 -5.93
C CYS A 56 -5.78 -0.54 -5.38
N ALA A 57 -5.55 0.53 -4.60
CA ALA A 57 -6.61 1.38 -4.06
C ALA A 57 -7.34 2.14 -5.18
N VAL A 58 -6.60 2.76 -6.11
CA VAL A 58 -7.18 3.51 -7.24
C VAL A 58 -7.95 2.58 -8.18
N LEU A 59 -7.39 1.41 -8.50
CA LEU A 59 -8.06 0.43 -9.34
C LEU A 59 -9.31 -0.15 -8.66
N GLY A 60 -9.26 -0.42 -7.36
CA GLY A 60 -10.42 -0.86 -6.59
C GLY A 60 -11.52 0.20 -6.54
N LEU A 61 -11.15 1.47 -6.37
CA LEU A 61 -12.08 2.59 -6.40
C LEU A 61 -12.74 2.72 -7.77
N ALA A 62 -11.95 2.71 -8.85
CA ALA A 62 -12.45 2.77 -10.22
C ALA A 62 -13.36 1.57 -10.55
N ALA A 63 -13.02 0.37 -10.07
CA ALA A 63 -13.81 -0.84 -10.27
C ALA A 63 -15.20 -0.77 -9.64
N PHE A 64 -15.32 -0.11 -8.48
CA PHE A 64 -16.55 -0.07 -7.68
C PHE A 64 -17.41 1.17 -7.96
N LEU A 65 -16.82 2.32 -8.32
CA LEU A 65 -17.54 3.55 -8.63
C LEU A 65 -18.11 3.59 -10.06
N LEU A 66 -17.52 2.87 -11.01
CA LEU A 66 -17.96 2.90 -12.40
C LEU A 66 -19.04 1.84 -12.69
N PRO A 67 -20.26 2.24 -13.12
CA PRO A 67 -21.36 1.30 -13.39
C PRO A 67 -21.10 0.38 -14.60
N CYS A 68 -20.11 0.70 -15.45
CA CYS A 68 -19.71 -0.10 -16.62
C CYS A 68 -18.53 -1.05 -16.36
N SER A 69 -18.15 -1.26 -15.10
CA SER A 69 -17.10 -2.20 -14.74
C SER A 69 -17.56 -3.64 -15.00
N ALA A 70 -16.81 -4.37 -15.82
CA ALA A 70 -17.16 -5.73 -16.21
C ALA A 70 -17.29 -6.64 -14.98
N GLN A 71 -18.35 -7.47 -14.92
CA GLN A 71 -18.66 -8.29 -13.75
C GLN A 71 -17.51 -9.20 -13.32
N TRP A 72 -16.70 -9.68 -14.28
CA TRP A 72 -15.52 -10.51 -14.01
C TRP A 72 -14.43 -9.74 -13.24
N PHE A 73 -14.23 -8.46 -13.58
CA PHE A 73 -13.24 -7.59 -12.95
C PHE A 73 -13.66 -7.23 -11.52
N HIS A 74 -14.95 -6.96 -11.32
CA HIS A 74 -15.50 -6.69 -10.00
C HIS A 74 -15.33 -7.90 -9.05
N ASN A 75 -15.54 -9.12 -9.56
CA ASN A 75 -15.36 -10.35 -8.78
C ASN A 75 -13.87 -10.64 -8.46
N ALA A 76 -12.95 -10.30 -9.35
CA ALA A 76 -11.51 -10.44 -9.13
C ALA A 76 -10.97 -9.42 -8.10
N MET A 77 -11.49 -8.18 -8.11
CA MET A 77 -11.02 -7.11 -7.24
C MET A 77 -11.60 -7.16 -5.81
N LYS A 78 -12.78 -7.77 -5.60
CA LYS A 78 -13.39 -7.95 -4.27
C LYS A 78 -12.43 -8.51 -3.20
N PRO A 79 -11.75 -9.66 -3.40
CA PRO A 79 -10.81 -10.19 -2.42
C PRO A 79 -9.58 -9.29 -2.24
N VAL A 80 -9.11 -8.64 -3.32
CA VAL A 80 -7.97 -7.71 -3.29
C VAL A 80 -8.30 -6.48 -2.45
N HIS A 81 -9.48 -5.88 -2.62
CA HIS A 81 -9.92 -4.71 -1.87
C HIS A 81 -10.06 -5.00 -0.37
N ILE A 82 -10.63 -6.15 0.00
CA ILE A 82 -10.76 -6.57 1.40
C ILE A 82 -9.38 -6.79 2.03
N TRP A 83 -8.47 -7.46 1.31
CA TRP A 83 -7.10 -7.66 1.77
C TRP A 83 -6.36 -6.33 1.95
N LEU A 84 -6.51 -5.43 0.98
CA LEU A 84 -5.91 -4.10 0.99
C LEU A 84 -6.42 -3.27 2.18
N GLY A 85 -7.72 -3.27 2.45
CA GLY A 85 -8.30 -2.56 3.58
C GLY A 85 -7.74 -3.04 4.93
N LYS A 86 -7.57 -4.35 5.08
CA LYS A 86 -6.94 -4.94 6.28
C LYS A 86 -5.45 -4.58 6.38
N ALA A 87 -4.73 -4.60 5.27
CA ALA A 87 -3.31 -4.25 5.23
C ALA A 87 -3.06 -2.78 5.61
N ILE A 88 -3.85 -1.84 5.06
CA ILE A 88 -3.74 -0.41 5.35
C ILE A 88 -4.06 -0.12 6.82
N LEU A 89 -5.06 -0.80 7.39
CA LEU A 89 -5.41 -0.65 8.81
C LEU A 89 -4.24 -1.08 9.71
N ILE A 90 -3.61 -2.22 9.45
CA ILE A 90 -2.43 -2.68 10.21
C ILE A 90 -1.25 -1.71 10.05
N LEU A 91 -0.98 -1.26 8.81
CA LEU A 91 0.11 -0.34 8.53
C LEU A 91 -0.08 1.00 9.26
N SER A 92 -1.31 1.51 9.32
CA SER A 92 -1.65 2.73 10.04
C SER A 92 -1.44 2.60 11.55
N LEU A 93 -1.78 1.46 12.15
CA LEU A 93 -1.52 1.19 13.57
C LEU A 93 -0.02 1.18 13.87
N THR A 94 0.76 0.42 13.08
CA THR A 94 2.21 0.35 13.23
C THR A 94 2.86 1.72 13.00
N SER A 95 2.41 2.48 12.01
CA SER A 95 2.90 3.82 11.72
C SER A 95 2.59 4.80 12.85
N SER A 96 1.40 4.72 13.46
CA SER A 96 1.02 5.56 14.59
C SER A 96 1.88 5.28 15.82
N ILE A 97 2.15 4.01 16.12
CA ILE A 97 3.05 3.60 17.21
C ILE A 97 4.48 4.09 16.94
N SER A 98 4.98 3.90 15.72
CA SER A 98 6.32 4.36 15.32
C SER A 98 6.46 5.89 15.39
N GLY A 99 5.42 6.65 15.00
CA GLY A 99 5.46 8.12 15.01
C GLY A 99 5.47 8.71 16.42
N ILE A 100 4.71 8.11 17.35
CA ILE A 100 4.76 8.50 18.77
C ILE A 100 6.16 8.23 19.35
N ASN A 101 6.75 7.07 19.00
CA ASN A 101 8.08 6.69 19.44
C ASN A 101 9.16 7.68 18.95
N ASP A 102 9.15 8.02 17.65
CA ASP A 102 10.15 8.93 17.05
C ASP A 102 10.10 10.34 17.65
N LYS A 103 8.88 10.85 17.92
CA LYS A 103 8.67 12.16 18.55
C LYS A 103 9.21 12.19 20.00
N LEU A 104 9.02 11.10 20.73
CA LEU A 104 9.41 11.01 22.14
C LEU A 104 10.92 10.91 22.32
N TYR A 105 11.59 10.11 21.48
CA TYR A 105 13.04 9.95 21.49
C TYR A 105 13.77 11.14 20.86
N GLY A 106 13.21 11.77 19.83
CA GLY A 106 13.85 12.88 19.12
C GLY A 106 13.67 14.25 19.77
N SER A 107 12.61 14.44 20.58
CA SER A 107 12.26 15.76 21.13
C SER A 107 12.61 15.95 22.60
N THR A 108 12.84 14.87 23.35
CA THR A 108 13.01 14.92 24.80
C THR A 108 14.34 14.27 25.17
N GLY A 109 15.40 15.06 25.28
CA GLY A 109 16.67 14.63 25.89
C GLY A 109 16.57 14.37 27.40
N ALA A 110 15.36 14.33 27.96
CA ALA A 110 15.04 14.18 29.37
C ALA A 110 14.40 12.80 29.64
N PRO A 111 14.54 12.24 30.86
CA PRO A 111 13.96 10.94 31.20
C PRO A 111 12.43 10.94 31.06
N TYR A 112 11.87 9.81 30.65
CA TYR A 112 10.44 9.59 30.38
C TYR A 112 9.51 10.07 31.52
N SER A 113 10.00 10.08 32.76
CA SER A 113 9.27 10.54 33.95
C SER A 113 9.00 12.04 33.98
N SER A 114 9.78 12.87 33.25
CA SER A 114 9.62 14.33 33.19
C SER A 114 9.09 14.82 31.84
N LEU A 115 8.34 13.98 31.12
CA LEU A 115 7.68 14.38 29.86
C LEU A 115 6.69 15.53 30.12
N PRO A 116 6.62 16.54 29.22
CA PRO A 116 5.60 17.58 29.28
C PRO A 116 4.20 16.95 29.21
N GLU A 117 3.23 17.60 29.85
CA GLU A 117 1.84 17.12 29.96
C GLU A 117 1.19 16.85 28.59
N GLU A 118 1.59 17.62 27.58
CA GLU A 118 1.20 17.46 26.16
C GLU A 118 1.58 16.07 25.60
N ALA A 119 2.76 15.55 25.95
CA ALA A 119 3.23 14.25 25.46
C ALA A 119 2.47 13.08 26.11
N LYS A 120 2.06 13.24 27.38
CA LYS A 120 1.25 12.24 28.09
C LYS A 120 -0.15 12.13 27.47
N PHE A 121 -0.75 13.26 27.10
CA PHE A 121 -2.03 13.29 26.39
C PHE A 121 -1.95 12.56 25.05
N VAL A 122 -0.96 12.88 24.21
CA VAL A 122 -0.80 12.24 22.89
C VAL A 122 -0.51 10.73 23.01
N ASN A 123 0.25 10.30 24.03
CA ASN A 123 0.50 8.88 24.25
C ASN A 123 -0.78 8.12 24.64
N SER A 124 -1.60 8.71 25.52
CA SER A 124 -2.90 8.14 25.88
C SER A 124 -3.87 8.07 24.70
N LEU A 125 -3.88 9.10 23.85
CA LEU A 125 -4.67 9.15 22.62
C LEU A 125 -4.20 8.09 21.61
N GLY A 126 -2.89 7.88 21.47
CA GLY A 126 -2.30 6.85 20.62
C GLY A 126 -2.73 5.44 21.03
N VAL A 127 -2.69 5.13 22.33
CA VAL A 127 -3.18 3.85 22.87
C VAL A 127 -4.66 3.65 22.55
N PHE A 128 -5.48 4.71 22.67
CA PHE A 128 -6.90 4.65 22.32
C PHE A 128 -7.14 4.33 20.84
N ILE A 129 -6.39 4.96 19.92
CA ILE A 129 -6.48 4.71 18.48
C ILE A 129 -6.05 3.27 18.14
N VAL A 130 -5.00 2.75 18.79
CA VAL A 130 -4.54 1.37 18.60
C VAL A 130 -5.59 0.36 19.09
N ALA A 131 -6.19 0.61 20.26
CA ALA A 131 -7.26 -0.22 20.80
C ALA A 131 -8.48 -0.24 19.85
N PHE A 132 -8.89 0.94 19.36
CA PHE A 132 -9.96 1.06 18.38
C PHE A 132 -9.67 0.29 17.09
N GLY A 133 -8.45 0.44 16.55
CA GLY A 133 -8.02 -0.28 15.34
C GLY A 133 -8.01 -1.81 15.51
N MET A 134 -7.60 -2.30 16.68
CA MET A 134 -7.61 -3.73 16.98
C MET A 134 -9.03 -4.30 17.02
N VAL A 135 -9.98 -3.55 17.61
CA VAL A 135 -11.40 -3.92 17.60
C VAL A 135 -11.94 -3.93 16.18
N ALA A 136 -11.70 -2.88 15.39
CA ALA A 136 -12.12 -2.82 13.99
C ALA A 136 -11.57 -3.99 13.16
N PHE A 137 -10.30 -4.37 13.37
CA PHE A 137 -9.71 -5.54 12.73
C PHE A 137 -10.41 -6.85 13.11
N GLY A 138 -10.79 -6.99 14.39
CA GLY A 138 -11.54 -8.14 14.89
C GLY A 138 -12.91 -8.25 14.22
N ILE A 139 -13.64 -7.14 14.13
CA ILE A 139 -14.94 -7.03 13.45
C ILE A 139 -14.81 -7.44 11.97
N LEU A 140 -13.82 -6.88 11.26
CA LEU A 140 -13.56 -7.18 9.84
C LEU A 140 -13.08 -8.61 9.58
N SER A 141 -12.70 -9.36 10.62
CA SER A 141 -12.20 -10.73 10.49
C SER A 141 -13.28 -11.80 10.74
N LYS A 142 -14.42 -11.42 11.32
CA LYS A 142 -15.54 -12.35 11.55
C LYS A 142 -16.25 -12.67 10.24
N LYS A 143 -16.10 -13.90 9.75
CA LYS A 143 -16.80 -14.40 8.56
C LYS A 143 -18.32 -14.41 8.74
N GLU A 144 -18.79 -14.61 9.97
CA GLU A 144 -20.21 -14.66 10.34
C GLU A 144 -20.92 -13.30 10.24
N TRP A 145 -20.18 -12.20 10.33
CA TRP A 145 -20.74 -10.85 10.21
C TRP A 145 -20.70 -10.33 8.78
N LYS A 146 -20.22 -11.16 7.84
CA LYS A 146 -20.23 -10.85 6.43
C LYS A 146 -21.67 -10.95 5.93
N TRP A 147 -22.14 -9.88 5.28
CA TRP A 147 -23.49 -9.83 4.73
C TRP A 147 -23.77 -11.05 3.83
N PRO A 148 -24.93 -11.73 3.98
CA PRO A 148 -25.22 -12.95 3.23
C PRO A 148 -25.36 -12.67 1.73
N GLU A 149 -24.41 -13.16 0.93
CA GLU A 149 -24.44 -13.06 -0.53
C GLU A 149 -25.57 -13.91 -1.16
N THR A 150 -26.17 -14.83 -0.38
CA THR A 150 -27.24 -15.74 -0.78
C THR A 150 -28.52 -15.03 -1.23
N HIS A 151 -28.86 -13.88 -0.64
CA HIS A 151 -30.06 -13.13 -1.03
C HIS A 151 -29.90 -12.40 -2.36
N GLN A 152 -28.70 -11.90 -2.66
CA GLN A 152 -28.42 -11.22 -3.93
C GLN A 152 -28.41 -12.20 -5.10
N SER A 153 -27.83 -13.38 -4.92
CA SER A 153 -27.83 -14.43 -5.96
C SER A 153 -29.25 -14.97 -6.22
N MET A 154 -30.07 -15.17 -5.19
CA MET A 154 -31.47 -15.57 -5.36
C MET A 154 -32.29 -14.52 -6.11
N LEU A 155 -32.19 -13.23 -5.76
CA LEU A 155 -32.94 -12.18 -6.45
C LEU A 155 -32.50 -12.00 -7.91
N LEU A 156 -31.21 -12.08 -8.20
CA LEU A 156 -30.72 -12.03 -9.58
C LEU A 156 -31.14 -13.26 -10.38
N THR A 157 -31.23 -14.43 -9.76
CA THR A 157 -31.71 -15.66 -10.40
C THR A 157 -33.21 -15.59 -10.66
N ALA A 158 -33.99 -15.12 -9.68
CA ALA A 158 -35.43 -14.88 -9.81
C ALA A 158 -35.75 -13.82 -10.87
N LEU A 159 -35.00 -12.71 -10.92
CA LEU A 159 -35.17 -11.67 -11.94
C LEU A 159 -34.76 -12.15 -13.33
N LYS A 160 -33.70 -12.95 -13.46
CA LYS A 160 -33.34 -13.58 -14.73
C LYS A 160 -34.41 -14.57 -15.21
N TYR A 161 -34.94 -15.36 -14.29
CA TYR A 161 -36.04 -16.29 -14.57
C TYR A 161 -37.30 -15.52 -15.00
N TYR A 162 -37.73 -14.54 -14.21
CA TYR A 162 -38.88 -13.69 -14.54
C TYR A 162 -38.69 -12.93 -15.86
N ARG A 163 -37.49 -12.39 -16.12
CA ARG A 163 -37.18 -11.74 -17.40
C ARG A 163 -37.30 -12.72 -18.57
N LYS A 164 -36.72 -13.91 -18.46
CA LYS A 164 -36.76 -14.94 -19.51
C LYS A 164 -38.17 -15.42 -19.83
N TYR A 165 -39.02 -15.60 -18.82
CA TYR A 165 -40.35 -16.19 -19.01
C TYR A 165 -41.49 -15.18 -19.13
N PHE A 166 -41.29 -13.94 -18.67
CA PHE A 166 -42.36 -12.94 -18.60
C PHE A 166 -42.08 -11.69 -19.45
N LEU A 167 -40.81 -11.30 -19.65
CA LEU A 167 -40.45 -10.11 -20.44
C LEU A 167 -40.00 -10.44 -21.87
N ASP A 168 -39.46 -11.64 -22.14
CA ASP A 168 -39.01 -12.08 -23.48
C ASP A 168 -39.88 -13.20 -24.12
N PRO A 169 -41.23 -13.09 -24.18
CA PRO A 169 -42.08 -14.16 -24.72
C PRO A 169 -41.91 -14.40 -26.24
N ILE A 170 -41.25 -13.50 -26.96
CA ILE A 170 -41.12 -13.52 -28.43
C ILE A 170 -40.04 -14.48 -28.93
N SER A 171 -39.06 -14.88 -28.10
CA SER A 171 -37.98 -15.77 -28.54
C SER A 171 -38.36 -17.25 -28.52
N THR A 172 -39.25 -17.66 -27.60
CA THR A 172 -39.66 -19.06 -27.43
C THR A 172 -40.72 -19.52 -28.42
N THR A 173 -41.48 -18.61 -29.01
CA THR A 173 -42.50 -18.95 -30.02
C THR A 173 -41.91 -19.33 -31.37
N LYS A 174 -40.70 -18.87 -31.71
CA LYS A 174 -40.06 -19.24 -32.98
C LYS A 174 -39.46 -20.65 -32.98
N ALA A 175 -39.02 -21.17 -31.84
CA ALA A 175 -38.45 -22.52 -31.72
C ALA A 175 -39.50 -23.65 -31.62
N GLN A 176 -40.79 -23.33 -31.75
CA GLN A 176 -41.89 -24.30 -31.74
C GLN A 176 -42.64 -24.33 -33.09
N LEU A 177 -42.17 -23.56 -34.08
CA LEU A 177 -42.76 -23.47 -35.43
C LEU A 177 -41.82 -23.97 -36.54
N ASP A 178 -40.63 -24.47 -36.18
CA ASP A 178 -39.69 -25.17 -37.05
C ASP A 178 -39.57 -26.63 -36.59
#